data_AF-A0A3L7QCM8-F1
#
_entry.id   AF-A0A3L7QCM8-F1
#
_cell.length_a   1.000
_cell.length_b   1.000
_cell.length_c   1.000
_cell.angle_alpha   90.00
_cell.angle_beta   90.00
_cell.angle_gamma   90.00
#
_symmetry.space_group_name_H-M   'P 1'
#
loop_
_entity.id
_entity.type
_entity.pdbx_description
1 polymer ?
#
loop_
_entity_poly.entity_id
_entity_poly.type
_entity_poly.pdbx_seq_one_letter_code
_entity_poly.pdbx_strand_id
1 'polypeptide(L)'
;ALICGAFAERMKFSTMCVFMVLWATFVYCPLAHWVWSDKGWLCEWNADAPFRAIDFAGGTVVHISSGISALICCLLLGKRLGFGQEPMPPHNLTYTAIGAAMLWMGWFGFNGGSALGSNTLAVNGIVSTHFAAAAGLLTWAGLEWLQRGKPSVLGACSGAVAGLVLITPGSGTVTAINAMVLAVLGTGVCYWACTTLKSKLKYDDSLDAFGVHGVGGITGALLTGVFATKFVTNADRPLGAVDGNWGQLVPQAVSVLAAAGIAIVGTTVLLKILDATMGLRVTQDDEVQGLDVTQHGEEGYIFY
;
A
#
# COMPACT_ATOMS: atom_id res chain seq x y z
N ALA A 1 -9.49 1.12 -5.25
CA ALA A 1 -8.37 1.55 -6.10
C ALA A 1 -7.14 0.66 -5.90
N LEU A 2 -6.46 0.69 -4.74
CA LEU A 2 -5.20 -0.06 -4.54
C LEU A 2 -5.30 -1.56 -4.83
N ILE A 3 -6.36 -2.22 -4.34
CA ILE A 3 -6.58 -3.66 -4.54
C ILE A 3 -6.69 -4.01 -6.03
N CYS A 4 -7.22 -3.09 -6.87
CA CYS A 4 -7.40 -3.31 -8.30
C CYS A 4 -6.09 -3.61 -9.03
N GLY A 5 -4.96 -3.12 -8.51
CA GLY A 5 -3.65 -3.41 -9.10
C GLY A 5 -3.29 -4.89 -9.12
N ALA A 6 -3.88 -5.71 -8.25
CA ALA A 6 -3.55 -7.13 -8.15
C ALA A 6 -4.26 -8.01 -9.18
N PHE A 7 -5.39 -7.55 -9.71
CA PHE A 7 -6.28 -8.34 -10.57
C PHE A 7 -6.55 -7.70 -11.94
N ALA A 8 -5.68 -6.77 -12.36
CA ALA A 8 -5.77 -6.12 -13.66
C ALA A 8 -6.01 -7.15 -14.79
N GLU A 9 -6.81 -6.75 -15.77
CA GLU A 9 -7.10 -7.47 -17.02
C GLU A 9 -7.94 -8.76 -16.89
N ARG A 10 -8.44 -9.16 -15.71
CA ARG A 10 -9.15 -10.45 -15.59
C ARG A 10 -10.35 -10.53 -14.65
N MET A 11 -10.62 -9.52 -13.83
CA MET A 11 -11.79 -9.55 -12.95
C MET A 11 -13.04 -9.04 -13.67
N LYS A 12 -14.19 -9.71 -13.48
CA LYS A 12 -15.48 -9.20 -13.96
C LYS A 12 -15.80 -7.86 -13.31
N PHE A 13 -16.19 -6.87 -14.11
CA PHE A 13 -16.41 -5.50 -13.61
C PHE A 13 -17.54 -5.42 -12.57
N SER A 14 -18.66 -6.11 -12.82
CA SER A 14 -19.80 -6.16 -11.90
C SER A 14 -19.42 -6.76 -10.54
N THR A 15 -18.71 -7.90 -10.55
CA THR A 15 -18.22 -8.55 -9.33
C THR A 15 -17.20 -7.68 -8.61
N MET A 16 -16.32 -6.97 -9.33
CA MET A 16 -15.40 -6.00 -8.75
C MET A 16 -16.14 -4.88 -8.01
N CYS A 17 -17.18 -4.29 -8.62
CA CYS A 17 -17.97 -3.23 -7.98
C CYS A 17 -18.60 -3.70 -6.67
N VAL A 18 -19.25 -4.87 -6.67
CA VAL A 18 -19.86 -5.44 -5.46
C VAL A 18 -18.79 -5.76 -4.42
N PHE A 19 -17.69 -6.39 -4.82
CA PHE A 19 -16.56 -6.68 -3.92
C PHE A 19 -16.02 -5.42 -3.24
N MET A 20 -15.84 -4.33 -3.98
CA MET A 20 -15.31 -3.08 -3.42
C MET A 20 -16.22 -2.48 -2.34
N VAL A 21 -17.53 -2.49 -2.57
CA VAL A 21 -18.51 -2.01 -1.57
C VAL A 21 -18.48 -2.90 -0.33
N LEU A 22 -18.56 -4.22 -0.51
CA LEU A 22 -18.54 -5.18 0.59
C LEU A 22 -17.23 -5.13 1.37
N TRP A 23 -16.09 -5.05 0.69
CA TRP A 23 -14.78 -4.97 1.32
C TRP A 23 -14.61 -3.67 2.11
N ALA A 24 -15.07 -2.54 1.57
CA ALA A 24 -15.07 -1.27 2.30
C ALA A 24 -15.90 -1.38 3.58
N THR A 25 -17.09 -1.99 3.53
CA THR A 25 -17.96 -2.12 4.70
C THR A 25 -17.45 -3.12 5.73
N PHE A 26 -16.95 -4.29 5.31
CA PHE A 26 -16.67 -5.41 6.23
C PHE A 26 -15.19 -5.60 6.57
N VAL A 27 -14.27 -4.94 5.86
CA VAL A 27 -12.83 -5.02 6.13
C VAL A 27 -12.29 -3.65 6.50
N TYR A 28 -12.50 -2.65 5.64
CA TYR A 28 -11.95 -1.31 5.85
C TYR A 28 -12.59 -0.60 7.06
N CYS A 29 -13.92 -0.50 7.12
CA CYS A 29 -14.60 0.20 8.22
C CYS A 29 -14.29 -0.39 9.61
N PRO A 30 -14.29 -1.72 9.83
CA PRO A 30 -13.90 -2.29 11.12
C PRO A 30 -12.45 -1.99 11.48
N LEU A 31 -11.52 -2.09 10.51
CA LEU A 31 -10.11 -1.81 10.76
C LEU A 31 -9.88 -0.32 11.06
N ALA A 32 -10.53 0.58 10.32
CA ALA A 32 -10.53 2.01 10.60
C ALA A 32 -11.09 2.31 11.99
N HIS A 33 -12.15 1.61 12.42
CA HIS A 33 -12.67 1.74 13.78
C HIS A 33 -11.66 1.28 14.84
N TRP A 34 -10.94 0.17 14.60
CA TRP A 34 -9.93 -0.31 15.56
C TRP A 34 -8.79 0.68 15.76
N VAL A 35 -8.37 1.37 14.70
CA VAL A 35 -7.16 2.20 14.68
C VAL A 35 -7.44 3.69 14.93
N TRP A 36 -8.56 4.22 14.45
CA TRP A 36 -8.83 5.68 14.46
C TRP A 36 -10.08 6.08 15.24
N SER A 37 -10.87 5.14 15.78
CA SER A 37 -11.94 5.52 16.71
C SER A 37 -11.36 5.80 18.09
N ASP A 38 -11.94 6.76 18.81
CA ASP A 38 -11.62 7.03 20.22
C ASP A 38 -11.85 5.82 21.14
N LYS A 39 -12.63 4.83 20.68
CA LYS A 39 -12.87 3.55 21.38
C LYS A 39 -12.12 2.37 20.76
N GLY A 40 -11.30 2.63 19.75
CA GLY A 40 -10.54 1.62 19.02
C GLY A 40 -9.47 0.99 19.92
N TRP A 41 -9.34 -0.33 19.86
CA TRP A 41 -8.39 -1.07 20.70
C TRP A 41 -6.93 -1.00 20.21
N LEU A 42 -6.72 -0.51 18.99
CA LEU A 42 -5.40 -0.21 18.41
C LEU A 42 -5.06 1.29 18.43
N CYS A 43 -6.00 2.14 18.83
CA CYS A 43 -5.90 3.57 18.66
C CYS A 43 -4.80 4.20 19.53
N GLU A 44 -3.91 5.00 18.92
CA GLU A 44 -2.79 5.62 19.62
C GLU A 44 -3.21 6.55 20.75
N TRP A 45 -4.28 7.34 20.53
CA TRP A 45 -4.75 8.35 21.49
C TRP A 45 -5.78 7.81 22.48
N ASN A 46 -6.28 6.60 22.28
CA ASN A 46 -7.13 5.94 23.27
C ASN A 46 -6.27 5.46 24.46
N ALA A 47 -6.48 6.04 25.64
CA ALA A 47 -5.75 5.69 26.85
C ALA A 47 -6.07 4.27 27.35
N ASP A 48 -7.27 3.77 27.05
CA ASP A 48 -7.75 2.45 27.46
C ASP A 48 -7.41 1.36 26.43
N ALA A 49 -6.83 1.73 25.27
CA ALA A 49 -6.44 0.76 24.25
C ALA A 49 -5.31 -0.14 24.77
N PRO A 50 -5.47 -1.48 24.69
CA PRO A 50 -4.42 -2.41 25.12
C PRO A 50 -3.15 -2.31 24.27
N PHE A 51 -3.28 -1.91 23.01
CA PHE A 51 -2.16 -1.81 22.06
C PHE A 51 -2.22 -0.48 21.31
N ARG A 52 -1.59 0.55 21.84
CA ARG A 52 -1.58 1.91 21.24
C ARG A 52 -0.61 1.97 20.05
N ALA A 53 -1.06 1.53 18.88
CA ALA A 53 -0.27 1.54 17.66
C ALA A 53 -0.29 2.93 17.00
N ILE A 54 0.87 3.39 16.54
CA ILE A 54 1.02 4.61 15.78
C ILE A 54 0.68 4.31 14.32
N ASP A 55 -0.41 4.89 13.84
CA ASP A 55 -0.80 4.86 12.44
C ASP A 55 -1.44 6.20 12.03
N PHE A 56 -0.57 7.17 11.76
CA PHE A 56 -0.94 8.57 11.56
C PHE A 56 -1.87 8.77 10.35
N ALA A 57 -1.57 8.13 9.22
CA ALA A 57 -2.30 8.35 7.96
C ALA A 57 -2.74 7.06 7.25
N GLY A 58 -2.56 5.88 7.83
CA GLY A 58 -3.15 4.64 7.31
C GLY A 58 -2.15 3.65 6.72
N GLY A 59 -0.96 3.52 7.29
CA GLY A 59 -0.09 2.38 7.03
C GLY A 59 -0.81 1.06 7.28
N THR A 60 -1.47 0.93 8.43
CA THR A 60 -2.23 -0.27 8.81
C THR A 60 -3.58 -0.32 8.09
N VAL A 61 -4.36 0.77 8.20
CA VAL A 61 -5.75 0.81 7.72
C VAL A 61 -5.84 0.77 6.20
N VAL A 62 -4.92 1.42 5.49
CA VAL A 62 -4.97 1.55 4.02
C VAL A 62 -3.99 0.60 3.36
N HIS A 63 -2.70 0.66 3.68
CA HIS A 63 -1.67 -0.03 2.89
C HIS A 63 -1.54 -1.52 3.20
N ILE A 64 -1.46 -1.90 4.48
CA ILE A 64 -1.41 -3.31 4.87
C ILE A 64 -2.70 -4.02 4.45
N SER A 65 -3.85 -3.46 4.82
CA SER A 65 -5.14 -4.09 4.53
C SER A 65 -5.36 -4.28 3.02
N SER A 66 -5.13 -3.24 2.21
CA SER A 66 -5.33 -3.34 0.76
C SER A 66 -4.27 -4.19 0.08
N GLY A 67 -3.00 -4.12 0.50
CA GLY A 67 -1.92 -4.93 -0.07
C GLY A 67 -2.07 -6.42 0.23
N ILE A 68 -2.48 -6.78 1.45
CA ILE A 68 -2.77 -8.18 1.80
C ILE A 68 -4.02 -8.67 1.09
N SER A 69 -5.07 -7.84 1.01
CA SER A 69 -6.27 -8.17 0.23
C SER A 69 -5.94 -8.37 -1.25
N ALA A 70 -5.08 -7.54 -1.82
CA ALA A 70 -4.54 -7.68 -3.17
C ALA A 70 -3.86 -9.03 -3.39
N LEU A 71 -3.00 -9.46 -2.45
CA LEU A 71 -2.37 -10.78 -2.52
C LEU A 71 -3.41 -11.91 -2.53
N ILE A 72 -4.42 -11.85 -1.65
CA ILE A 72 -5.49 -12.85 -1.64
C ILE A 72 -6.29 -12.83 -2.94
N CYS A 73 -6.63 -11.65 -3.47
CA CYS A 73 -7.30 -11.51 -4.75
C CYS A 73 -6.53 -12.18 -5.88
N CYS A 74 -5.23 -11.89 -6.04
CA CYS A 74 -4.46 -12.45 -7.16
C CYS A 74 -4.24 -13.96 -7.04
N LEU A 75 -4.15 -14.48 -5.80
CA LEU A 75 -4.04 -15.92 -5.56
C LEU A 75 -5.35 -16.66 -5.89
N LEU A 76 -6.51 -16.09 -5.54
CA LEU A 76 -7.81 -16.73 -5.80
C LEU A 76 -8.27 -16.58 -7.26
N LEU A 77 -8.04 -15.43 -7.91
CA LEU A 77 -8.34 -15.26 -9.34
C LEU A 77 -7.37 -16.03 -10.25
N GLY A 78 -6.18 -16.34 -9.73
CA GLY A 78 -5.10 -16.94 -10.49
C GLY A 78 -4.40 -15.95 -11.42
N LYS A 79 -3.52 -16.51 -12.26
CA LYS A 79 -2.63 -15.78 -13.18
C LYS A 79 -3.34 -15.37 -14.45
N ARG A 80 -2.98 -14.22 -15.02
CA ARG A 80 -3.37 -13.84 -16.38
C ARG A 80 -2.87 -14.84 -17.42
N LEU A 81 -3.58 -14.94 -18.53
CA LEU A 81 -3.13 -15.66 -19.70
C LEU A 81 -1.77 -15.12 -20.16
N GLY A 82 -0.84 -16.01 -20.49
CA GLY A 82 0.52 -15.65 -20.88
C GLY A 82 1.46 -15.24 -19.73
N PHE A 83 1.01 -15.20 -18.46
CA PHE A 83 1.88 -14.76 -17.36
C PHE A 83 3.13 -15.64 -17.22
N GLY A 84 4.31 -15.03 -17.37
CA GLY A 84 5.60 -15.71 -17.34
C GLY A 84 5.96 -16.48 -18.61
N GLN A 85 5.13 -16.37 -19.65
CA GLN A 85 5.35 -16.94 -20.98
C GLN A 85 5.51 -15.83 -22.03
N GLU A 86 4.68 -14.78 -21.92
CA GLU A 86 4.67 -13.63 -22.82
C GLU A 86 5.14 -12.35 -22.09
N PRO A 87 5.83 -11.42 -22.78
CA PRO A 87 6.10 -10.10 -22.24
C PRO A 87 4.81 -9.32 -21.98
N MET A 88 4.68 -8.75 -20.77
CA MET A 88 3.55 -7.90 -20.37
C MET A 88 4.03 -6.48 -20.01
N PRO A 89 4.53 -5.69 -20.98
CA PRO A 89 5.01 -4.33 -20.71
C PRO A 89 3.86 -3.37 -20.40
N PRO A 90 4.10 -2.28 -19.63
CA PRO A 90 3.12 -1.23 -19.46
C PRO A 90 2.69 -0.62 -20.80
N HIS A 91 1.39 -0.44 -21.01
CA HIS A 91 0.88 0.12 -22.26
C HIS A 91 1.35 1.57 -22.51
N ASN A 92 1.47 2.38 -21.45
CA ASN A 92 1.86 3.79 -21.55
C ASN A 92 2.58 4.27 -20.28
N LEU A 93 3.91 4.42 -20.37
CA LEU A 93 4.73 4.88 -19.25
C LEU A 93 4.50 6.36 -18.87
N THR A 94 4.03 7.19 -19.82
CA THR A 94 3.69 8.58 -19.54
C THR A 94 2.49 8.67 -18.60
N TYR A 95 1.47 7.83 -18.80
CA TYR A 95 0.32 7.76 -17.89
C TYR A 95 0.72 7.25 -16.51
N THR A 96 1.63 6.27 -16.43
CA THR A 96 2.19 5.84 -15.14
C THR A 96 2.90 6.98 -14.43
N ALA A 97 3.72 7.76 -15.14
CA ALA A 97 4.45 8.89 -14.56
C ALA A 97 3.50 10.01 -14.10
N ILE A 98 2.46 10.33 -14.88
CA ILE A 98 1.42 11.29 -14.48
C ILE A 98 0.70 10.80 -13.22
N GLY A 99 0.30 9.52 -13.19
CA GLY A 99 -0.34 8.91 -12.02
C GLY A 99 0.56 8.97 -10.78
N ALA A 100 1.85 8.66 -10.91
CA ALA A 100 2.81 8.77 -9.81
C ALA A 100 2.97 10.22 -9.30
N ALA A 101 3.02 11.20 -10.20
CA ALA A 101 3.08 12.61 -9.83
C ALA A 101 1.80 13.07 -9.10
N MET A 102 0.62 12.66 -9.58
CA MET A 102 -0.66 12.93 -8.93
C MET A 102 -0.74 12.28 -7.54
N LEU A 103 -0.27 11.03 -7.41
CA LEU A 103 -0.18 10.34 -6.12
C LEU A 103 0.74 11.08 -5.16
N TRP A 104 1.92 11.50 -5.60
CA TRP A 104 2.85 12.25 -4.76
C TRP A 104 2.24 13.58 -4.28
N MET A 105 1.69 14.38 -5.21
CA MET A 105 1.03 15.64 -4.87
C MET A 105 -0.15 15.41 -3.91
N GLY A 106 -1.02 14.45 -4.21
CA GLY A 106 -2.16 14.10 -3.37
C GLY A 106 -1.74 13.59 -1.98
N TRP A 107 -0.58 12.96 -1.87
CA TRP A 107 -0.06 12.46 -0.61
C TRP A 107 0.30 13.57 0.39
N PHE A 108 0.53 14.80 -0.06
CA PHE A 108 0.65 15.94 0.84
C PHE A 108 -0.65 16.19 1.60
N GLY A 109 -1.80 16.08 0.94
CA GLY A 109 -3.11 16.13 1.58
C GLY A 109 -3.37 14.88 2.43
N PHE A 110 -2.95 13.70 1.95
CA PHE A 110 -3.15 12.43 2.65
C PHE A 110 -2.43 12.40 4.01
N ASN A 111 -1.12 12.65 4.03
CA ASN A 111 -0.35 12.63 5.28
C ASN A 111 -0.46 13.97 6.03
N GLY A 112 -0.32 15.11 5.35
CA GLY A 112 -0.41 16.42 6.01
C GLY A 112 -1.79 16.68 6.62
N GLY A 113 -2.85 16.26 5.92
CA GLY A 113 -4.24 16.41 6.37
C GLY A 113 -4.61 15.53 7.56
N SER A 114 -3.91 14.41 7.78
CA SER A 114 -4.09 13.55 8.96
C SER A 114 -3.76 14.22 10.29
N ALA A 115 -3.11 15.40 10.26
CA ALA A 115 -2.97 16.25 11.44
C ALA A 115 -4.28 16.95 11.87
N LEU A 116 -5.35 16.85 11.08
CA LEU A 116 -6.69 17.39 11.33
C LEU A 116 -6.72 18.91 11.65
N GLY A 117 -5.73 19.65 11.15
CA GLY A 117 -5.62 21.07 11.36
C GLY A 117 -4.43 21.69 10.63
N SER A 118 -4.42 23.02 10.55
CA SER A 118 -3.26 23.76 10.04
C SER A 118 -2.31 24.04 11.21
N ASN A 119 -1.33 23.16 11.41
CA ASN A 119 -0.42 23.18 12.55
C ASN A 119 0.97 22.63 12.18
N THR A 120 1.89 22.65 13.13
CA THR A 120 3.27 22.16 12.94
C THR A 120 3.33 20.67 12.62
N LEU A 121 2.36 19.88 13.11
CA LEU A 121 2.26 18.45 12.82
C LEU A 121 1.92 18.21 11.34
N ALA A 122 1.02 19.00 10.76
CA ALA A 122 0.70 18.97 9.33
C ALA A 122 1.93 19.29 8.47
N VAL A 123 2.70 20.31 8.88
CA VAL A 123 3.96 20.68 8.20
C VAL A 123 4.96 19.52 8.26
N ASN A 124 5.14 18.89 9.43
CA ASN A 124 6.00 17.72 9.55
C ASN A 124 5.51 16.56 8.65
N GLY A 125 4.20 16.28 8.65
CA GLY A 125 3.57 15.28 7.79
C GLY A 125 3.88 15.50 6.30
N ILE A 126 3.81 16.74 5.82
CA ILE A 126 4.14 17.08 4.42
C ILE A 126 5.64 16.89 4.14
N VAL A 127 6.49 17.41 5.03
CA VAL A 127 7.95 17.40 4.84
C VAL A 127 8.51 15.98 4.90
N SER A 128 8.12 15.17 5.89
CA SER A 128 8.54 13.77 6.01
C SER A 128 8.08 12.97 4.78
N THR A 129 6.87 13.22 4.29
CA THR A 129 6.31 12.61 3.07
C THR A 129 7.15 12.93 1.84
N HIS A 130 7.48 14.21 1.63
CA HIS A 130 8.28 14.62 0.48
C HIS A 130 9.66 13.93 0.46
N PHE A 131 10.36 13.97 1.59
CA PHE A 131 11.71 13.42 1.70
C PHE A 131 11.73 11.89 1.64
N ALA A 132 10.73 11.21 2.20
CA ALA A 132 10.59 9.76 2.09
C ALA A 132 10.33 9.33 0.63
N ALA A 133 9.45 10.03 -0.08
CA ALA A 133 9.18 9.75 -1.49
C ALA A 133 10.42 9.94 -2.38
N ALA A 134 11.16 11.04 -2.18
CA ALA A 134 12.41 11.30 -2.89
C ALA A 134 13.47 10.23 -2.58
N ALA A 135 13.64 9.87 -1.31
CA ALA A 135 14.57 8.81 -0.90
C ALA A 135 14.17 7.44 -1.47
N GLY A 136 12.88 7.10 -1.49
CA GLY A 136 12.38 5.87 -2.09
C GLY A 136 12.63 5.81 -3.59
N LEU A 137 12.32 6.89 -4.32
CA LEU A 137 12.61 7.01 -5.76
C LEU A 137 14.09 6.76 -6.05
N LEU A 138 14.98 7.48 -5.36
CA LEU A 138 16.44 7.35 -5.54
C LEU A 138 16.93 5.95 -5.17
N THR A 139 16.39 5.36 -4.10
CA THR A 139 16.74 4.01 -3.67
C THR A 139 16.38 2.98 -4.73
N TRP A 140 15.14 3.01 -5.23
CA TRP A 140 14.71 2.04 -6.23
C TRP A 140 15.47 2.19 -7.55
N ALA A 141 15.61 3.44 -8.04
CA ALA A 141 16.37 3.73 -9.25
C ALA A 141 17.84 3.30 -9.10
N GLY A 142 18.45 3.55 -7.93
CA GLY A 142 19.79 3.10 -7.61
C GLY A 142 19.93 1.58 -7.58
N LEU A 143 18.99 0.86 -6.96
CA LEU A 143 18.97 -0.61 -6.93
C LEU A 143 18.84 -1.21 -8.35
N GLU A 144 17.97 -0.65 -9.19
CA GLU A 144 17.89 -1.05 -10.60
C GLU A 144 19.19 -0.77 -11.35
N TRP A 145 19.79 0.39 -11.12
CA TRP A 145 21.06 0.73 -11.76
C TRP A 145 22.16 -0.26 -11.35
N LEU A 146 22.27 -0.59 -10.07
CA LEU A 146 23.27 -1.54 -9.57
C LEU A 146 23.06 -2.96 -10.07
N GLN A 147 21.81 -3.43 -10.17
CA GLN A 147 21.52 -4.83 -10.51
C GLN A 147 21.26 -5.07 -12.00
N ARG A 148 20.75 -4.07 -12.72
CA ARG A 148 20.29 -4.17 -14.11
C ARG A 148 21.05 -3.23 -15.06
N GLY A 149 21.97 -2.41 -14.52
CA GLY A 149 22.83 -1.50 -15.27
C GLY A 149 22.17 -0.19 -15.71
N LYS A 150 20.85 -0.05 -15.58
CA LYS A 150 20.09 1.15 -15.97
C LYS A 150 18.88 1.37 -15.05
N PRO A 151 18.61 2.61 -14.61
CA PRO A 151 17.37 2.95 -13.93
C PRO A 151 16.20 3.00 -14.93
N SER A 152 14.99 2.71 -14.47
CA SER A 152 13.77 2.82 -15.28
C SER A 152 12.79 3.86 -14.73
N VAL A 153 11.98 4.47 -15.61
CA VAL A 153 10.90 5.39 -15.21
C VAL A 153 9.86 4.69 -14.34
N LEU A 154 9.50 3.45 -14.70
CA LEU A 154 8.57 2.62 -13.92
C LEU A 154 9.12 2.36 -12.52
N GLY A 155 10.39 1.96 -12.41
CA GLY A 155 11.07 1.72 -11.14
C GLY A 155 11.16 2.99 -10.28
N ALA A 156 11.48 4.14 -10.88
CA ALA A 156 11.46 5.43 -10.18
C ALA A 156 10.07 5.77 -9.62
N CYS A 157 9.00 5.53 -10.40
CA CYS A 157 7.62 5.71 -9.96
C CYS A 157 7.27 4.77 -8.80
N SER A 158 7.60 3.48 -8.93
CA SER A 158 7.39 2.48 -7.86
C SER A 158 8.15 2.82 -6.58
N GLY A 159 9.40 3.30 -6.71
CA GLY A 159 10.22 3.77 -5.60
C GLY A 159 9.62 4.98 -4.89
N ALA A 160 9.12 5.96 -5.64
CA ALA A 160 8.45 7.12 -5.07
C ALA A 160 7.22 6.69 -4.26
N VAL A 161 6.35 5.84 -4.82
CA VAL A 161 5.16 5.33 -4.14
C VAL A 161 5.53 4.46 -2.93
N ALA A 162 6.56 3.63 -3.03
CA ALA A 162 7.05 2.86 -1.89
C ALA A 162 7.48 3.76 -0.73
N GLY A 163 8.25 4.84 -1.02
CA GLY A 163 8.63 5.84 -0.02
C GLY A 163 7.42 6.51 0.65
N LEU A 164 6.41 6.88 -0.15
CA LEU A 164 5.14 7.45 0.35
C LEU A 164 4.39 6.48 1.27
N VAL A 165 4.25 5.22 0.87
CA VAL A 165 3.61 4.16 1.67
C VAL A 165 4.35 3.95 2.99
N LEU A 166 5.68 3.85 2.93
CA LEU A 166 6.52 3.53 4.08
C LEU A 166 6.41 4.57 5.20
N ILE A 167 6.39 5.85 4.84
CA ILE A 167 6.31 6.94 5.84
C ILE A 167 4.89 7.20 6.34
N THR A 168 3.86 6.77 5.61
CA THR A 168 2.44 7.03 5.94
C THR A 168 2.09 6.80 7.42
N PRO A 169 2.35 5.63 8.04
CA PRO A 169 2.02 5.41 9.44
C PRO A 169 2.77 6.32 10.42
N GLY A 170 3.98 6.76 10.06
CA GLY A 170 4.86 7.56 10.91
C GLY A 170 4.97 9.03 10.53
N SER A 171 4.23 9.50 9.52
CA SER A 171 4.51 10.78 8.86
C SER A 171 4.39 12.00 9.78
N GLY A 172 3.51 11.95 10.78
CA GLY A 172 3.40 12.96 11.84
C GLY A 172 4.21 12.68 13.11
N THR A 173 5.05 11.65 13.14
CA THR A 173 5.82 11.27 14.35
C THR A 173 7.32 11.09 14.08
N VAL A 174 7.74 11.06 12.82
CA VAL A 174 9.12 10.81 12.40
C VAL A 174 9.75 12.08 11.84
N THR A 175 11.01 12.37 12.19
CA THR A 175 11.74 13.54 11.63
C THR A 175 12.02 13.36 10.14
N ALA A 176 12.21 14.45 9.39
CA ALA A 176 12.48 14.38 7.95
C ALA A 176 13.72 13.54 7.60
N ILE A 177 14.78 13.64 8.39
CA ILE A 177 16.01 12.85 8.20
C ILE A 177 15.73 11.37 8.44
N ASN A 178 15.04 11.03 9.54
CA ASN A 178 14.68 9.64 9.83
C ASN A 178 13.70 9.08 8.79
N ALA A 179 12.84 9.92 8.20
CA ALA A 179 11.94 9.53 7.12
C ALA A 179 12.72 9.10 5.86
N MET A 180 13.82 9.78 5.52
CA MET A 180 14.70 9.36 4.43
C MET A 180 15.36 8.00 4.73
N VAL A 181 15.90 7.82 5.95
CA VAL A 181 16.53 6.56 6.36
C VAL A 181 15.53 5.41 6.32
N LEU A 182 14.34 5.62 6.89
CA LEU A 182 13.22 4.69 6.86
C LEU A 182 12.86 4.31 5.41
N ALA A 183 12.74 5.30 4.52
CA ALA A 183 12.41 5.08 3.12
C ALA A 183 13.50 4.31 2.36
N VAL A 184 14.78 4.58 2.60
CA VAL A 184 15.88 3.80 1.99
C VAL A 184 15.80 2.34 2.40
N LEU A 185 15.67 2.07 3.71
CA LEU A 185 15.60 0.70 4.24
C LEU A 185 14.37 -0.02 3.71
N GLY A 186 13.20 0.58 3.85
CA GLY A 186 11.94 -0.03 3.47
C GLY A 186 11.77 -0.18 1.96
N THR A 187 12.27 0.75 1.16
CA THR A 187 12.18 0.65 -0.30
C THR A 187 13.02 -0.50 -0.83
N GLY A 188 14.17 -0.79 -0.19
CA GLY A 188 14.93 -2.01 -0.48
C GLY A 188 14.12 -3.29 -0.25
N VAL A 189 13.30 -3.32 0.82
CA VAL A 189 12.40 -4.46 1.10
C VAL A 189 11.27 -4.55 0.07
N CYS A 190 10.64 -3.44 -0.31
CA CYS A 190 9.62 -3.41 -1.36
C CYS A 190 10.19 -3.85 -2.71
N TYR A 191 11.38 -3.35 -3.07
CA TYR A 191 12.09 -3.75 -4.29
C TYR A 191 12.34 -5.27 -4.31
N TRP A 192 12.85 -5.83 -3.21
CA TRP A 192 13.04 -7.28 -3.08
C TRP A 192 11.72 -8.04 -3.21
N ALA A 193 10.63 -7.53 -2.64
CA ALA A 193 9.32 -8.17 -2.72
C ALA A 193 8.80 -8.20 -4.17
N CYS A 194 8.85 -7.08 -4.89
CA CYS A 194 8.35 -6.99 -6.27
C CYS A 194 9.21 -7.75 -7.28
N THR A 195 10.52 -7.88 -7.02
CA THR A 195 11.44 -8.52 -7.97
C THR A 195 11.71 -9.99 -7.66
N THR A 196 12.09 -10.30 -6.43
CA THR A 196 12.62 -11.62 -6.04
C THR A 196 11.54 -12.50 -5.43
N LEU A 197 10.79 -11.97 -4.46
CA LEU A 197 9.74 -12.73 -3.78
C LEU A 197 8.61 -13.13 -4.75
N LYS A 198 8.11 -12.16 -5.52
CA LYS A 198 7.10 -12.39 -6.56
C LYS A 198 7.53 -13.43 -7.58
N SER A 199 8.75 -13.32 -8.10
CA SER A 199 9.29 -14.29 -9.07
C SER A 199 9.42 -15.69 -8.47
N LYS A 200 9.88 -15.81 -7.21
CA LYS A 200 10.03 -17.09 -6.52
C LYS A 200 8.70 -17.77 -6.23
N LEU A 201 7.70 -17.01 -5.76
CA LEU A 201 6.37 -17.52 -5.42
C LEU A 201 5.42 -17.58 -6.62
N LYS A 202 5.80 -16.94 -7.73
CA LYS A 202 5.09 -16.94 -9.02
C LYS A 202 3.62 -16.52 -8.89
N TYR A 203 3.28 -15.58 -8.02
CA TYR A 203 1.95 -14.96 -8.01
C TYR A 203 1.88 -13.81 -9.01
N ASP A 204 0.71 -13.60 -9.62
CA ASP A 204 0.47 -12.52 -10.59
C ASP A 204 -0.29 -11.36 -9.92
N ASP A 205 0.40 -10.71 -8.99
CA ASP A 205 0.01 -9.38 -8.50
C ASP A 205 0.39 -8.35 -9.57
N SER A 206 -0.56 -8.02 -10.44
CA SER A 206 -0.26 -7.47 -11.76
C SER A 206 0.52 -6.15 -11.74
N LEU A 207 0.20 -5.26 -10.79
CA LEU A 207 0.84 -3.95 -10.60
C LEU A 207 1.60 -3.83 -9.27
N ASP A 208 1.98 -4.96 -8.67
CA ASP A 208 2.76 -5.02 -7.42
C ASP A 208 2.07 -4.35 -6.21
N ALA A 209 0.74 -4.43 -6.12
CA ALA A 209 -0.01 -3.84 -5.02
C ALA A 209 0.39 -4.44 -3.66
N PHE A 210 0.63 -5.75 -3.58
CA PHE A 210 1.15 -6.39 -2.37
C PHE A 210 2.60 -5.98 -2.09
N GLY A 211 3.46 -5.97 -3.10
CA GLY A 211 4.89 -5.66 -2.91
C GLY A 211 5.14 -4.21 -2.49
N VAL A 212 4.37 -3.25 -3.01
CA VAL A 212 4.49 -1.84 -2.66
C VAL A 212 3.65 -1.47 -1.44
N HIS A 213 2.35 -1.81 -1.42
CA HIS A 213 1.46 -1.40 -0.32
C HIS A 213 1.45 -2.38 0.85
N GLY A 214 1.38 -3.69 0.58
CA GLY A 214 1.35 -4.70 1.64
C GLY A 214 2.66 -4.76 2.40
N VAL A 215 3.75 -5.08 1.71
CA VAL A 215 5.09 -5.16 2.30
C VAL A 215 5.59 -3.78 2.75
N GLY A 216 5.34 -2.72 1.97
CA GLY A 216 5.68 -1.36 2.37
C GLY A 216 4.91 -0.90 3.61
N GLY A 217 3.61 -1.18 3.69
CA GLY A 217 2.79 -0.86 4.87
C GLY A 217 3.28 -1.60 6.12
N ILE A 218 3.59 -2.89 6.01
CA ILE A 218 4.13 -3.71 7.11
C ILE A 218 5.47 -3.13 7.58
N THR A 219 6.38 -2.90 6.64
CA THR A 219 7.72 -2.41 6.94
C THR A 219 7.66 -1.01 7.52
N GLY A 220 6.85 -0.12 6.96
CA GLY A 220 6.62 1.24 7.43
C GLY A 220 6.02 1.28 8.84
N ALA A 221 5.02 0.44 9.13
CA ALA A 221 4.43 0.35 10.45
C ALA A 221 5.45 -0.10 11.50
N LEU A 222 6.27 -1.11 11.22
CA LEU A 222 7.30 -1.58 12.14
C LEU A 222 8.41 -0.54 12.33
N LEU A 223 8.90 0.07 11.24
CA LEU A 223 9.91 1.12 11.31
C LEU A 223 9.40 2.39 11.98
N THR A 224 8.10 2.67 11.93
CA THR A 224 7.48 3.75 12.73
C THR A 224 7.65 3.50 14.22
N GLY A 225 7.50 2.25 14.68
CA GLY A 225 7.79 1.88 16.08
C GLY A 225 9.25 2.07 16.47
N VAL A 226 10.17 2.14 15.51
CA VAL A 226 11.58 2.49 15.73
C VAL A 226 11.77 4.00 15.75
N PHE A 227 11.36 4.69 14.69
CA PHE A 227 11.76 6.06 14.40
C PHE A 227 10.82 7.16 14.93
N ALA A 228 9.63 6.80 15.44
CA ALA A 228 8.72 7.77 16.03
C ALA A 228 9.37 8.47 17.22
N THR A 229 9.17 9.79 17.33
CA THR A 229 9.80 10.61 18.36
C THR A 229 8.90 11.71 18.88
N LYS A 230 8.93 11.92 20.19
CA LYS A 230 8.29 13.01 20.92
C LYS A 230 8.86 14.37 20.53
N PHE A 231 10.05 14.42 19.92
CA PHE A 231 10.60 15.66 19.36
C PHE A 231 9.68 16.27 18.29
N VAL A 232 8.97 15.43 17.54
CA VAL A 232 8.02 15.87 16.51
C VAL A 232 6.67 16.23 17.12
N THR A 233 6.16 15.39 18.02
CA THR A 233 4.79 15.50 18.54
C THR A 233 4.65 16.36 19.80
N ASN A 234 5.76 16.68 20.47
CA ASN A 234 5.80 17.24 21.83
C ASN A 234 5.06 16.38 22.86
N ALA A 235 5.06 15.06 22.70
CA ALA A 235 4.42 14.16 23.65
C ALA A 235 5.15 14.09 25.00
N ASP A 236 4.39 13.94 26.09
CA ASP A 236 4.91 13.77 27.45
C ASP A 236 5.54 12.38 27.71
N ARG A 237 5.53 11.51 26.69
CA ARG A 237 6.09 10.15 26.76
C ARG A 237 7.02 9.87 25.58
N PRO A 238 8.05 9.02 25.75
CA PRO A 238 8.79 8.43 24.64
C PRO A 238 7.87 7.73 23.63
N LEU A 239 8.08 7.93 22.33
CA LEU A 239 7.26 7.31 21.29
C LEU A 239 7.85 6.00 20.75
N GLY A 240 8.93 6.06 19.97
CA GLY A 240 9.58 4.89 19.38
C GLY A 240 10.90 4.51 20.06
N ALA A 241 11.58 3.53 19.48
CA ALA A 241 12.87 3.04 19.96
C ALA A 241 13.96 4.13 20.01
N VAL A 242 14.00 5.05 19.04
CA VAL A 242 14.96 6.19 19.02
C VAL A 242 14.79 7.13 20.21
N ASP A 243 13.60 7.13 20.82
CA ASP A 243 13.26 7.87 22.03
C ASP A 243 13.44 7.04 23.31
N GLY A 244 13.86 5.77 23.20
CA GLY A 244 14.01 4.83 24.30
C GLY A 244 12.80 3.91 24.54
N ASN A 245 11.72 4.01 23.75
CA ASN A 245 10.55 3.14 23.86
C ASN A 245 10.60 1.96 22.88
N TRP A 246 11.42 0.97 23.18
CA TRP A 246 11.44 -0.30 22.43
C TRP A 246 10.12 -1.08 22.53
N GLY A 247 9.32 -0.83 23.57
CA GLY A 247 8.01 -1.42 23.75
C GLY A 247 7.02 -1.07 22.63
N GLN A 248 7.23 0.04 21.90
CA GLN A 248 6.37 0.45 20.80
C GLN A 248 6.31 -0.56 19.65
N LEU A 249 7.33 -1.39 19.48
CA LEU A 249 7.32 -2.44 18.46
C LEU A 249 6.22 -3.48 18.68
N VAL A 250 5.78 -3.70 19.92
CA VAL A 250 4.71 -4.64 20.24
C VAL A 250 3.36 -4.17 19.69
N PRO A 251 2.86 -2.95 20.00
CA PRO A 251 1.66 -2.41 19.35
C PRO A 251 1.72 -2.39 17.82
N GLN A 252 2.86 -2.02 17.22
CA GLN A 252 3.00 -2.04 15.75
C GLN A 252 2.90 -3.47 15.18
N ALA A 253 3.52 -4.46 15.80
CA ALA A 253 3.43 -5.85 15.35
C ALA A 253 1.99 -6.38 15.50
N VAL A 254 1.31 -6.04 16.60
CA VAL A 254 -0.10 -6.42 16.81
C VAL A 254 -1.01 -5.76 15.77
N SER A 255 -0.81 -4.48 15.44
CA SER A 255 -1.62 -3.80 14.41
C SER A 255 -1.42 -4.41 13.03
N VAL A 256 -0.16 -4.76 12.67
CA VAL A 256 0.17 -5.49 11.44
C VAL A 256 -0.58 -6.82 11.38
N LEU A 257 -0.52 -7.62 12.44
CA LEU A 257 -1.19 -8.93 12.49
C LEU A 257 -2.71 -8.80 12.46
N ALA A 258 -3.27 -7.80 13.13
CA ALA A 258 -4.71 -7.54 13.11
C ALA A 258 -5.20 -7.16 11.71
N ALA A 259 -4.50 -6.24 11.04
CA ALA A 259 -4.81 -5.83 9.67
C ALA A 259 -4.65 -6.98 8.68
N ALA A 260 -3.56 -7.75 8.78
CA ALA A 260 -3.37 -8.93 7.94
C ALA A 260 -4.47 -9.98 8.19
N GLY A 261 -4.83 -10.23 9.45
CA GLY A 261 -5.86 -11.19 9.83
C GLY A 261 -7.24 -10.84 9.25
N ILE A 262 -7.72 -9.62 9.46
CA ILE A 262 -9.02 -9.18 8.92
C ILE A 262 -8.98 -9.12 7.39
N ALA A 263 -7.87 -8.67 6.79
CA ALA A 263 -7.74 -8.62 5.33
C ALA A 263 -7.74 -10.03 4.72
N ILE A 264 -7.03 -11.00 5.30
CA ILE A 264 -7.00 -12.38 4.83
C ILE A 264 -8.38 -13.01 4.95
N VAL A 265 -8.97 -12.99 6.14
CA VAL A 265 -10.24 -13.66 6.43
C VAL A 265 -11.37 -13.00 5.65
N GLY A 266 -11.51 -11.68 5.78
CA GLY A 266 -12.57 -10.91 5.13
C GLY A 266 -12.51 -11.01 3.62
N THR A 267 -11.34 -10.79 3.02
CA THR A 267 -11.20 -10.89 1.56
C THR A 267 -11.46 -12.29 1.05
N THR A 268 -10.96 -13.33 1.73
CA THR A 268 -11.20 -14.72 1.33
C THR A 268 -12.68 -15.07 1.37
N VAL A 269 -13.37 -14.73 2.46
CA VAL A 269 -14.80 -15.01 2.62
C VAL A 269 -15.61 -14.27 1.56
N LEU A 270 -15.38 -12.97 1.37
CA LEU A 270 -16.11 -12.16 0.39
C LEU A 270 -15.88 -12.67 -1.03
N LEU A 271 -14.63 -12.94 -1.41
CA LEU A 271 -14.33 -13.45 -2.76
C LEU A 271 -14.94 -14.83 -3.00
N LYS A 272 -14.93 -15.75 -2.02
CA LYS A 272 -15.57 -17.07 -2.18
C LYS A 272 -17.09 -16.96 -2.33
N ILE A 273 -17.75 -16.08 -1.58
CA ILE A 273 -19.19 -15.83 -1.73
C ILE A 273 -19.49 -15.27 -3.13
N LEU A 274 -18.69 -14.30 -3.58
CA LEU A 274 -18.88 -13.69 -4.89
C LEU A 274 -18.55 -14.64 -6.04
N ASP A 275 -17.57 -15.53 -5.86
CA ASP A 275 -17.27 -16.56 -6.85
C ASP A 275 -18.43 -17.54 -7.01
N ALA A 276 -19.02 -17.97 -5.89
CA ALA A 276 -20.15 -18.89 -5.90
C ALA A 276 -21.46 -18.28 -6.44
N THR A 277 -21.60 -16.95 -6.43
CA THR A 277 -22.85 -16.26 -6.81
C THR A 277 -22.78 -15.51 -8.13
N MET A 278 -21.66 -14.84 -8.43
CA MET A 278 -21.47 -13.99 -9.62
C MET A 278 -20.31 -14.46 -10.53
N GLY A 279 -19.36 -15.22 -9.95
CA GLY A 279 -18.07 -15.55 -10.55
C GLY A 279 -17.10 -14.37 -10.50
N LEU A 280 -15.82 -14.64 -10.23
CA LEU A 280 -14.80 -13.60 -10.07
C LEU A 280 -14.15 -13.17 -11.39
N ARG A 281 -13.80 -14.14 -12.24
CA ARG A 281 -12.97 -13.94 -13.43
C ARG A 281 -13.81 -13.91 -14.70
N VAL A 282 -13.42 -13.09 -15.67
CA VAL A 282 -13.99 -13.13 -17.02
C VAL A 282 -13.67 -14.45 -17.73
N THR A 283 -14.32 -14.74 -18.85
CA THR A 283 -14.00 -15.93 -19.63
C THR A 283 -12.63 -15.81 -20.30
N GLN A 284 -12.07 -16.93 -20.76
CA GLN A 284 -10.79 -16.91 -21.47
C GLN A 284 -10.87 -16.06 -22.75
N ASP A 285 -11.97 -16.16 -23.49
CA ASP A 285 -12.18 -15.39 -24.71
C ASP A 285 -12.29 -13.90 -24.41
N ASP A 286 -12.99 -13.51 -23.34
CA ASP A 286 -13.08 -12.11 -22.91
C ASP A 286 -11.71 -11.54 -22.50
N GLU A 287 -10.87 -12.34 -21.82
CA GLU A 287 -9.53 -11.93 -21.41
C GLU A 287 -8.60 -11.74 -22.62
N VAL A 288 -8.74 -12.58 -23.66
CA VAL A 288 -8.01 -12.44 -24.92
C VAL A 288 -8.48 -11.22 -25.71
N GLN A 289 -9.80 -10.97 -25.76
CA GLN A 289 -10.37 -9.84 -26.49
C GLN A 289 -10.14 -8.50 -25.79
N GLY A 290 -9.97 -8.50 -24.47
CA GLY A 290 -9.70 -7.34 -23.63
C GLY A 290 -10.95 -6.84 -22.89
N LEU A 291 -10.73 -6.34 -21.67
CA LEU A 291 -11.83 -5.91 -20.79
C LEU A 291 -12.49 -4.61 -21.23
N ASP A 292 -11.78 -3.73 -21.94
CA ASP A 292 -12.35 -2.50 -22.50
C ASP A 292 -13.55 -2.83 -23.41
N VAL A 293 -13.38 -3.78 -24.33
CA VAL A 293 -14.45 -4.19 -25.25
C VAL A 293 -15.48 -5.06 -24.52
N THR A 294 -15.04 -6.07 -23.77
CA THR A 294 -15.94 -7.11 -23.24
C THR A 294 -16.72 -6.68 -22.00
N GLN A 295 -16.19 -5.76 -21.20
CA GLN A 295 -16.83 -5.25 -19.98
C GLN A 295 -17.37 -3.83 -20.12
N HIS A 296 -16.81 -3.02 -21.03
CA HIS A 296 -17.16 -1.61 -21.17
C HIS A 296 -17.73 -1.25 -22.55
N GLY A 297 -17.54 -2.08 -23.58
CA GLY A 297 -18.00 -1.80 -24.94
C GLY A 297 -17.23 -0.66 -25.60
N GLU A 298 -16.01 -0.39 -25.14
CA GLU A 298 -15.18 0.74 -25.58
C GLU A 298 -13.78 0.25 -26.00
N GLU A 299 -13.08 1.07 -26.78
CA GLU A 299 -11.66 0.86 -27.10
C GLU A 299 -10.83 1.97 -26.46
N GLY A 300 -9.72 1.63 -25.81
CA GLY A 300 -8.87 2.61 -25.14
C GLY A 300 -8.27 3.67 -26.07
N TYR A 301 -8.04 3.34 -27.35
CA TYR A 301 -7.55 4.27 -28.37
C TYR A 301 -8.19 3.96 -29.72
N ILE A 302 -8.83 4.96 -30.33
CA ILE A 302 -9.38 4.86 -31.69
C ILE A 302 -8.37 5.51 -32.63
N PHE A 303 -7.66 4.69 -33.40
CA PHE A 303 -6.76 5.17 -34.44
C PHE A 303 -7.53 5.29 -35.76
N TYR A 304 -7.67 6.52 -36.26
CA TYR A 304 -8.22 6.81 -37.58
C TYR A 304 -7.13 6.83 -38.66
#